data_AF-A0A6A2WSK5-F1
#
_entry.id   AF-A0A6A2WSK5-F1
#
_cell.length_a   1.000
_cell.length_b   1.000
_cell.length_c   1.000
_cell.angle_alpha   90.00
_cell.angle_beta   90.00
_cell.angle_gamma   90.00
#
_symmetry.space_group_name_H-M   'P 1'
#
loop_
_entity.id
_entity.type
_entity.pdbx_description
1 polymer ?
#
loop_
_entity_poly.entity_id
_entity_poly.type
_entity_poly.pdbx_seq_one_letter_code
_entity_poly.pdbx_strand_id
1 'polypeptide(L)'
;MDDNHVGIDINSLHSNASVSAGYYTQVGSSKQNLTLKSGKLIQAWIDYDSVENVMNVTIAPTSKRPTSPLLSFHVDLSPFLQEFMYVGFSASTGHVLASSHILGWSFKINGQAQALDLSSLPSFPRPPKKDRTLTVGVSVSSAVVIIALSIAIYVIIKIKNAEVIEDWELEIGPQRYSYRELKQATNGFSDKNLLGWGGFGRVYKGTLGNSNTQVAVKRVSHDSTQGLREFVSEISSIGRLRHRNLVQLLGWCRRRGDLLLVYDFMANGSLDKFLFDDPKSILNWDQRFRIIKGVASGLLYLHEGYEQIAIHRDVKASNVLLDDELNARLGDFGLARLYEHGSNPGTSRIVGTMGYIAPELPKTGKATTNSDVYAFGALLLEVACGRRPVDLKALPEELVLVDWVLEKFTQGKVLDVVDTRLNGQYDEGEMMVVLKLGLICSNDVPAERPSMRQLVRYLDGEVDLPENLMPPAAFDGGAEGFDAFVHSFSTSSSSPSLDKMSSYPFLENGNLGTS
;
A
#
# COMPACT_ATOMS: atom_id res chain seq x y z
N MET A 1 -6.92 72.51 -5.25
CA MET A 1 -8.19 72.18 -4.58
C MET A 1 -7.94 71.04 -3.60
N ASP A 2 -8.36 71.17 -2.35
CA ASP A 2 -8.01 70.29 -1.22
C ASP A 2 -9.02 69.15 -0.96
N ASP A 3 -9.73 68.69 -1.98
CA ASP A 3 -10.78 67.64 -1.90
C ASP A 3 -11.92 67.95 -0.87
N ASN A 4 -11.97 69.18 -0.34
CA ASN A 4 -12.93 69.67 0.64
C ASN A 4 -13.11 71.20 0.52
N HIS A 5 -13.61 71.67 -0.62
CA HIS A 5 -13.78 73.10 -0.93
C HIS A 5 -15.16 73.41 -1.53
N VAL A 6 -15.50 74.70 -1.52
CA VAL A 6 -16.64 75.28 -2.27
C VAL A 6 -16.07 76.15 -3.38
N GLY A 7 -16.60 75.99 -4.60
CA GLY A 7 -16.22 76.76 -5.78
C GLY A 7 -17.42 77.44 -6.44
N ILE A 8 -17.15 78.54 -7.14
CA ILE A 8 -18.07 79.18 -8.09
C ILE A 8 -17.46 79.02 -9.48
N ASP A 9 -18.20 78.36 -10.36
CA ASP A 9 -17.76 78.00 -11.71
C ASP A 9 -18.74 78.61 -12.72
N ILE A 10 -18.22 79.36 -13.69
CA ILE A 10 -19.03 80.04 -14.72
C ILE A 10 -18.65 79.46 -16.08
N ASN A 11 -19.59 78.73 -16.69
CA ASN A 11 -19.47 78.15 -18.04
C ASN A 11 -18.21 77.27 -18.26
N SER A 12 -17.61 76.74 -17.19
CA SER A 12 -16.40 75.91 -17.19
C SER A 12 -16.40 74.99 -15.96
N LEU A 13 -15.57 73.95 -15.96
CA LEU A 13 -15.30 73.09 -14.78
C LEU A 13 -14.15 73.60 -13.90
N HIS A 14 -13.50 74.71 -14.31
CA HIS A 14 -12.48 75.37 -13.53
C HIS A 14 -13.10 76.52 -12.73
N SER A 15 -12.99 76.46 -11.39
CA SER A 15 -13.55 77.49 -10.52
C SER A 15 -12.93 78.86 -10.74
N ASN A 16 -13.80 79.85 -10.92
CA ASN A 16 -13.44 81.26 -10.96
C ASN A 16 -13.04 81.77 -9.57
N ALA A 17 -13.68 81.24 -8.52
CA ALA A 17 -13.30 81.45 -7.13
C ALA A 17 -13.54 80.18 -6.32
N SER A 18 -12.64 79.87 -5.38
CA SER A 18 -12.81 78.72 -4.49
C SER A 18 -12.21 78.96 -3.11
N VAL A 19 -12.74 78.27 -2.11
CA VAL A 19 -12.27 78.34 -0.72
C VAL A 19 -12.52 77.01 -0.02
N SER A 20 -11.60 76.57 0.85
CA SER A 20 -11.81 75.35 1.65
C SER A 20 -13.11 75.43 2.44
N ALA A 21 -13.83 74.32 2.57
CA ALA A 21 -15.14 74.31 3.20
C ALA A 21 -15.06 74.69 4.70
N GLY A 22 -15.90 75.63 5.11
CA GLY A 22 -15.96 76.11 6.48
C GLY A 22 -17.10 77.11 6.67
N TYR A 23 -17.25 77.62 7.88
CA TYR A 23 -18.27 78.62 8.20
C TYR A 23 -17.81 79.55 9.32
N TYR A 24 -18.42 80.73 9.39
CA TYR A 24 -18.18 81.72 10.43
C TYR A 24 -19.35 81.70 11.42
N THR A 25 -19.08 81.73 12.73
CA THR A 25 -20.15 81.73 13.74
C THR A 25 -20.71 83.14 13.98
N GLN A 26 -19.87 84.16 13.84
CA GLN A 26 -20.19 85.58 13.97
C GLN A 26 -19.30 86.43 13.05
N VAL A 27 -19.68 87.69 12.78
CA VAL A 27 -18.87 88.64 12.01
C VAL A 27 -17.51 88.84 12.70
N GLY A 28 -16.41 88.59 11.98
CA GLY A 28 -15.04 88.69 12.51
C GLY A 28 -14.52 87.47 13.28
N SER A 29 -15.31 86.38 13.38
CA SER A 29 -14.88 85.14 14.02
C SER A 29 -13.87 84.34 13.18
N SER A 30 -13.10 83.47 13.83
CA SER A 30 -12.24 82.51 13.13
C SER A 30 -13.08 81.49 12.37
N LYS A 31 -12.69 81.19 11.11
CA LYS A 31 -13.31 80.16 10.28
C LYS A 31 -13.29 78.80 10.98
N GLN A 32 -14.46 78.18 11.11
CA GLN A 32 -14.61 76.80 11.57
C GLN A 32 -14.53 75.86 10.37
N ASN A 33 -13.68 74.83 10.46
CA ASN A 33 -13.53 73.86 9.39
C ASN A 33 -14.78 72.97 9.28
N LEU A 34 -15.24 72.75 8.05
CA LEU A 34 -16.36 71.88 7.75
C LEU A 34 -15.91 70.79 6.77
N THR A 35 -16.14 69.53 7.12
CA THR A 35 -15.87 68.40 6.21
C THR A 35 -17.14 68.05 5.43
N LEU A 36 -17.14 68.30 4.12
CA LEU A 36 -18.27 68.02 3.23
C LEU A 36 -18.60 66.52 3.19
N LYS A 37 -17.59 65.64 3.29
CA LYS A 37 -17.73 64.18 3.33
C LYS A 37 -18.06 63.61 4.72
N SER A 38 -18.50 64.44 5.67
CA SER A 38 -18.74 63.99 7.06
C SER A 38 -19.98 63.11 7.25
N GLY A 39 -20.87 63.02 6.26
CA GLY A 39 -22.16 62.34 6.39
C GLY A 39 -23.16 63.07 7.30
N LYS A 40 -22.83 64.28 7.78
CA LYS A 40 -23.73 65.15 8.53
C LYS A 40 -24.52 66.04 7.59
N LEU A 41 -25.67 66.52 8.07
CA LEU A 41 -26.47 67.50 7.33
C LEU A 41 -25.67 68.81 7.19
N ILE A 42 -25.60 69.32 5.96
CA ILE A 42 -25.00 70.61 5.64
C ILE A 42 -26.04 71.39 4.84
N GLN A 43 -26.32 72.62 5.28
CA GLN A 43 -27.19 73.55 4.55
C GLN A 43 -26.33 74.57 3.82
N ALA A 44 -26.72 74.89 2.58
CA ALA A 44 -26.08 75.89 1.75
C ALA A 44 -27.08 77.01 1.38
N TRP A 45 -26.60 78.24 1.36
CA TRP A 45 -27.30 79.42 0.87
C TRP A 45 -26.48 80.04 -0.25
N ILE A 46 -27.13 80.30 -1.38
CA ILE A 46 -26.52 80.87 -2.58
C ILE A 46 -27.39 82.06 -2.96
N ASP A 47 -26.83 83.25 -2.89
CA ASP A 47 -27.54 84.50 -3.16
C ASP A 47 -26.76 85.30 -4.21
N TYR A 48 -27.47 85.77 -5.25
CA TYR A 48 -26.92 86.66 -6.26
C TYR A 48 -27.61 88.01 -6.17
N ASP A 49 -26.83 89.08 -6.03
CA ASP A 49 -27.30 90.46 -6.10
C ASP A 49 -26.93 91.05 -7.47
N SER A 50 -27.95 91.37 -8.28
CA SER A 50 -27.77 91.91 -9.62
C SER A 50 -27.46 93.41 -9.65
N VAL A 51 -27.62 94.12 -8.53
CA VAL A 51 -27.25 95.55 -8.43
C VAL A 51 -25.76 95.65 -8.14
N GLU A 52 -25.29 94.86 -7.18
CA GLU A 52 -23.87 94.83 -6.75
C GLU A 52 -23.01 93.85 -7.57
N ASN A 53 -23.64 93.08 -8.47
CA ASN A 53 -23.01 92.01 -9.26
C ASN A 53 -22.17 91.09 -8.38
N VAL A 54 -22.75 90.55 -7.30
CA VAL A 54 -22.03 89.70 -6.34
C VAL A 54 -22.79 88.42 -6.05
N MET A 55 -22.06 87.30 -6.11
CA MET A 55 -22.52 85.99 -5.72
C MET A 55 -21.94 85.62 -4.35
N ASN A 56 -22.84 85.39 -3.40
CA ASN A 56 -22.50 85.01 -2.03
C ASN A 56 -22.89 83.55 -1.78
N VAL A 57 -21.94 82.76 -1.31
CA VAL A 57 -22.14 81.36 -0.92
C VAL A 57 -21.85 81.20 0.56
N THR A 58 -22.81 80.65 1.29
CA THR A 58 -22.71 80.36 2.72
C THR A 58 -23.05 78.91 2.97
N ILE A 59 -22.30 78.21 3.81
CA ILE A 59 -22.62 76.84 4.23
C ILE A 59 -22.55 76.73 5.74
N ALA A 60 -23.34 75.85 6.36
CA ALA A 60 -23.24 75.54 7.78
C ALA A 60 -23.81 74.15 8.11
N PRO A 61 -23.34 73.47 9.18
CA PRO A 61 -23.94 72.23 9.68
C PRO A 61 -25.20 72.46 10.53
N THR A 62 -25.67 73.70 10.64
CA THR A 62 -26.79 74.12 11.48
C THR A 62 -27.87 74.83 10.66
N SER A 63 -29.08 74.84 11.19
CA SER A 63 -30.26 75.51 10.60
C SER A 63 -30.16 77.04 10.53
N LYS A 64 -29.28 77.64 11.35
CA LYS A 64 -29.09 79.08 11.41
C LYS A 64 -28.06 79.52 10.37
N ARG A 65 -28.48 80.38 9.44
CA ARG A 65 -27.60 80.99 8.43
C ARG A 65 -26.52 81.86 9.10
N PRO A 66 -25.22 81.61 8.84
CA PRO A 66 -24.13 82.50 9.22
C PRO A 66 -24.33 83.94 8.69
N THR A 67 -23.90 84.94 9.46
CA THR A 67 -23.98 86.35 9.07
C THR A 67 -22.93 86.75 8.04
N SER A 68 -21.83 85.99 7.94
CA SER A 68 -20.75 86.24 6.99
C SER A 68 -20.70 85.12 5.96
N PRO A 69 -20.69 85.43 4.64
CA PRO A 69 -20.58 84.41 3.60
C PRO A 69 -19.24 83.69 3.67
N LEU A 70 -19.23 82.43 3.25
CA LEU A 70 -18.00 81.65 3.10
C LEU A 70 -17.19 82.16 1.90
N LEU A 71 -17.87 82.44 0.79
CA LEU A 71 -17.29 82.88 -0.46
C LEU A 71 -18.14 84.00 -1.05
N SER A 72 -17.51 85.12 -1.39
CA SER A 72 -18.11 86.25 -2.11
C SER A 72 -17.33 86.48 -3.38
N PHE A 73 -17.99 86.49 -4.52
CA PHE A 73 -17.35 86.68 -5.83
C PHE A 73 -18.13 87.71 -6.64
N HIS A 74 -17.46 88.80 -7.03
CA HIS A 74 -18.05 89.80 -7.90
C HIS A 74 -18.05 89.29 -9.35
N VAL A 75 -19.23 89.16 -9.91
CA VAL A 75 -19.48 88.67 -11.27
C VAL A 75 -20.77 89.27 -11.81
N ASP A 76 -20.73 89.77 -13.03
CA ASP A 76 -21.93 90.07 -13.80
C ASP A 76 -22.41 88.79 -14.51
N LEU A 77 -23.54 88.25 -14.07
CA LEU A 77 -24.15 87.05 -14.67
C LEU A 77 -25.01 87.35 -15.90
N SER A 78 -25.30 88.63 -16.21
CA SER A 78 -26.15 89.00 -17.35
C SER A 78 -25.72 88.43 -18.70
N PRO A 79 -24.41 88.27 -19.03
CA PRO A 79 -24.00 87.67 -20.31
C PRO A 79 -24.23 86.16 -20.39
N PHE A 80 -24.45 85.50 -19.25
CA PHE A 80 -24.56 84.04 -19.14
C PHE A 80 -26.00 83.56 -18.93
N LEU A 81 -26.87 84.43 -18.42
CA LEU A 81 -28.28 84.12 -18.19
C LEU A 81 -29.09 84.29 -19.47
N GLN A 82 -29.75 83.23 -19.92
CA GLN A 82 -30.68 83.25 -21.06
C GLN A 82 -32.11 83.51 -20.58
N GLU A 83 -33.01 83.87 -21.51
CA GLU A 83 -34.45 84.08 -21.22
C GLU A 83 -35.09 82.86 -20.53
N PHE A 84 -34.63 81.65 -20.87
CA PHE A 84 -35.07 80.40 -20.25
C PHE A 84 -33.85 79.56 -19.84
N MET A 85 -33.78 79.19 -18.56
CA MET A 85 -32.76 78.30 -18.00
C MET A 85 -33.36 77.36 -16.95
N TYR A 86 -32.73 76.19 -16.78
CA TYR A 86 -33.07 75.26 -15.72
C TYR A 86 -32.15 75.44 -14.52
N VAL A 87 -32.72 75.34 -13.32
CA VAL A 87 -31.96 75.29 -12.06
C VAL A 87 -32.10 73.89 -11.48
N GLY A 88 -30.97 73.30 -11.08
CA GLY A 88 -30.96 71.95 -10.55
C GLY A 88 -29.62 71.61 -9.92
N PHE A 89 -29.46 70.33 -9.61
CA PHE A 89 -28.30 69.80 -8.93
C PHE A 89 -27.69 68.68 -9.75
N SER A 90 -26.36 68.59 -9.72
CA SER A 90 -25.61 67.49 -10.29
C SER A 90 -24.57 67.01 -9.28
N ALA A 91 -24.18 65.74 -9.37
CA ALA A 91 -23.14 65.17 -8.55
C ALA A 91 -22.28 64.24 -9.41
N SER A 92 -20.97 64.24 -9.19
CA SER A 92 -20.05 63.36 -9.91
C SER A 92 -20.06 61.94 -9.34
N THR A 93 -20.11 60.94 -10.23
CA THR A 93 -19.90 59.53 -9.90
C THR A 93 -18.41 59.20 -10.03
N GLY A 94 -17.60 59.59 -9.04
CA GLY A 94 -16.17 59.26 -9.02
C GLY A 94 -15.89 57.77 -8.76
N HIS A 95 -14.61 57.40 -8.68
CA HIS A 95 -14.14 56.01 -8.44
C HIS A 95 -14.44 55.44 -7.04
N VAL A 96 -15.09 56.20 -6.15
CA VAL A 96 -15.49 55.77 -4.80
C VAL A 96 -17.01 55.89 -4.70
N LEU A 97 -17.68 54.86 -4.17
CA LEU A 97 -19.12 54.85 -3.90
C LEU A 97 -19.49 55.98 -2.91
N ALA A 98 -19.81 57.16 -3.43
CA ALA A 98 -20.32 58.29 -2.67
C ALA A 98 -21.77 58.54 -3.06
N SER A 99 -22.67 58.63 -2.08
CA SER A 99 -24.08 58.92 -2.30
C SER A 99 -24.41 60.34 -1.85
N SER A 100 -24.71 61.22 -2.81
CA SER A 100 -25.12 62.60 -2.55
C SER A 100 -26.64 62.66 -2.49
N HIS A 101 -27.21 63.18 -1.39
CA HIS A 101 -28.65 63.26 -1.20
C HIS A 101 -29.06 64.70 -0.91
N ILE A 102 -30.11 65.16 -1.59
CA ILE A 102 -30.75 66.45 -1.33
C ILE A 102 -31.98 66.15 -0.49
N LEU A 103 -31.97 66.58 0.77
CA LEU A 103 -33.11 66.36 1.67
C LEU A 103 -34.23 67.36 1.40
N GLY A 104 -33.90 68.58 0.95
CA GLY A 104 -34.85 69.61 0.57
C GLY A 104 -34.15 70.82 -0.03
N TRP A 105 -34.86 71.60 -0.85
CA TRP A 105 -34.35 72.84 -1.45
C TRP A 105 -35.51 73.80 -1.74
N SER A 106 -35.20 75.10 -1.81
CA SER A 106 -36.13 76.15 -2.20
C SER A 106 -35.41 77.15 -3.10
N PHE A 107 -36.12 77.71 -4.07
CA PHE A 107 -35.55 78.63 -5.04
C PHE A 107 -36.56 79.73 -5.39
N LYS A 108 -36.08 80.97 -5.52
CA LYS A 108 -36.89 82.13 -5.90
C LYS A 108 -36.04 83.13 -6.65
N ILE A 109 -36.58 83.65 -7.76
CA ILE A 109 -36.01 84.78 -8.51
C ILE A 109 -36.69 86.06 -8.01
N ASN A 110 -35.94 87.16 -7.92
CA ASN A 110 -36.43 88.47 -7.48
C ASN A 110 -37.05 88.47 -6.06
N GLY A 111 -36.38 87.81 -5.11
CA GLY A 111 -36.75 87.82 -3.70
C GLY A 111 -36.08 86.72 -2.90
N GLN A 112 -36.44 86.62 -1.62
CA GLN A 112 -35.89 85.61 -0.73
C GLN A 112 -36.64 84.28 -0.86
N ALA A 113 -35.89 83.18 -1.04
CA ALA A 113 -36.45 81.83 -1.06
C ALA A 113 -37.06 81.45 0.30
N GLN A 114 -38.11 80.62 0.28
CA GLN A 114 -38.76 80.16 1.50
C GLN A 114 -37.79 79.36 2.38
N ALA A 115 -37.76 79.65 3.68
CA ALA A 115 -36.94 78.89 4.63
C ALA A 115 -37.42 77.43 4.71
N LEU A 116 -36.47 76.49 4.70
CA LEU A 116 -36.78 75.08 4.82
C LEU A 116 -37.16 74.75 6.27
N ASP A 117 -38.29 74.08 6.45
CA ASP A 117 -38.63 73.47 7.74
C ASP A 117 -37.84 72.17 7.91
N LEU A 118 -36.74 72.26 8.66
CA LEU A 118 -35.83 71.13 8.84
C LEU A 118 -36.43 70.02 9.70
N SER A 119 -37.51 70.29 10.44
CA SER A 119 -38.17 69.30 11.29
C SER A 119 -39.03 68.31 10.50
N SER A 120 -39.47 68.69 9.30
CA SER A 120 -40.25 67.84 8.39
C SER A 120 -39.40 67.10 7.35
N LEU A 121 -38.07 67.24 7.38
CA LEU A 121 -37.17 66.54 6.46
C LEU A 121 -36.98 65.06 6.85
N PRO A 122 -36.88 64.14 5.87
CA PRO A 122 -36.68 62.72 6.14
C PRO A 122 -35.33 62.45 6.83
N SER A 123 -35.32 61.55 7.81
CA SER A 123 -34.08 61.12 8.47
C SER A 123 -33.22 60.25 7.54
N PHE A 124 -31.90 60.48 7.55
CA PHE A 124 -30.96 59.70 6.74
C PHE A 124 -31.00 58.19 7.11
N PRO A 125 -31.15 57.27 6.14
CA PRO A 125 -31.13 55.83 6.41
C PRO A 125 -29.73 55.41 6.88
N ARG A 126 -29.60 55.06 8.16
CA ARG A 126 -28.36 54.48 8.70
C ARG A 126 -28.29 53.01 8.27
N PRO A 127 -27.15 52.51 7.75
CA PRO A 127 -27.02 51.08 7.49
C PRO A 127 -27.16 50.29 8.81
N PRO A 128 -27.81 49.11 8.78
CA PRO A 128 -27.91 48.28 9.98
C PRO A 128 -26.51 47.90 10.46
N LYS A 129 -26.29 47.91 11.78
CA LYS A 129 -25.02 47.46 12.37
C LYS A 129 -24.77 46.01 11.94
N LYS A 130 -23.68 45.77 11.21
CA LYS A 130 -23.22 44.42 10.86
C LYS A 130 -22.74 43.73 12.14
N ASP A 131 -23.48 42.75 12.61
CA ASP A 131 -23.15 42.00 13.84
C ASP A 131 -21.88 41.16 13.60
N ARG A 132 -20.73 41.65 14.08
CA ARG A 132 -19.43 40.97 13.94
C ARG A 132 -19.39 39.62 14.67
N THR A 133 -20.27 39.40 15.64
CA THR A 133 -20.38 38.18 16.44
C THR A 133 -20.78 36.97 15.61
N LEU A 134 -21.73 37.11 14.68
CA LEU A 134 -22.21 36.00 13.86
C LEU A 134 -21.16 35.54 12.82
N THR A 135 -20.41 36.48 12.22
CA THR A 135 -19.37 36.16 11.23
C THR A 135 -18.13 35.52 11.88
N VAL A 136 -17.73 35.96 13.07
CA VAL A 136 -16.66 35.30 13.84
C VAL A 136 -17.14 33.92 14.33
N GLY A 137 -18.39 33.80 14.79
CA GLY A 137 -18.97 32.52 15.23
C GLY A 137 -19.01 31.46 14.12
N VAL A 138 -19.42 31.81 12.89
CA VAL A 138 -19.49 30.87 11.76
C VAL A 138 -18.10 30.46 11.28
N SER A 139 -17.12 31.38 11.27
CA SER A 139 -15.75 31.07 10.84
C SER A 139 -14.96 30.25 11.85
N VAL A 140 -15.18 30.45 13.15
CA VAL A 140 -14.58 29.61 14.20
C VAL A 140 -15.21 28.21 14.18
N SER A 141 -16.53 28.12 14.02
CA SER A 141 -17.25 26.83 13.92
C SER A 141 -16.75 25.99 12.74
N SER A 142 -16.58 26.59 11.56
CA SER A 142 -16.11 25.86 10.38
C SER A 142 -14.66 25.37 10.53
N ALA A 143 -13.78 26.19 11.12
CA ALA A 143 -12.41 25.79 11.41
C ALA A 143 -12.35 24.61 12.39
N VAL A 144 -13.16 24.62 13.45
CA VAL A 144 -13.25 23.52 14.42
C VAL A 144 -13.73 22.23 13.76
N VAL A 145 -14.74 22.30 12.88
CA VAL A 145 -15.23 21.13 12.14
C VAL A 145 -14.16 20.56 11.21
N ILE A 146 -13.41 21.40 10.49
CA ILE A 146 -12.32 20.96 9.59
C ILE A 146 -11.19 20.31 10.39
N ILE A 147 -10.82 20.88 11.54
CA ILE A 147 -9.81 20.31 12.43
C ILE A 147 -10.29 18.96 12.97
N ALA A 148 -11.54 18.86 13.45
CA ALA A 148 -12.11 17.62 13.94
C ALA A 148 -12.16 16.53 12.86
N LEU A 149 -12.55 16.86 11.62
CA LEU A 149 -12.53 15.94 10.49
C LEU A 149 -11.11 15.50 10.13
N SER A 150 -10.15 16.43 10.17
CA SER A 150 -8.74 16.12 9.89
C SER A 150 -8.15 15.20 10.95
N ILE A 151 -8.47 15.44 12.23
CA ILE A 151 -8.09 14.55 13.35
C ILE A 151 -8.80 13.21 13.20
N ALA A 152 -10.09 13.17 12.86
CA ALA A 152 -10.83 11.93 12.66
C ALA A 152 -10.25 11.12 11.50
N ILE A 153 -9.94 11.74 10.37
CA ILE A 153 -9.26 11.11 9.23
C ILE A 153 -7.88 10.62 9.65
N TYR A 154 -7.09 11.43 10.35
CA TYR A 154 -5.78 11.03 10.88
C TYR A 154 -5.90 9.83 11.82
N VAL A 155 -6.88 9.82 12.73
CA VAL A 155 -7.16 8.72 13.65
C VAL A 155 -7.63 7.48 12.89
N ILE A 156 -8.52 7.59 11.90
CA ILE A 156 -8.95 6.48 11.05
C ILE A 156 -7.77 5.90 10.27
N ILE A 157 -6.91 6.76 9.70
CA ILE A 157 -5.68 6.34 9.04
C ILE A 157 -4.75 5.67 10.05
N LYS A 158 -4.58 6.24 11.24
CA LYS A 158 -3.72 5.67 12.29
C LYS A 158 -4.24 4.33 12.78
N ILE A 159 -5.56 4.14 12.94
CA ILE A 159 -6.20 2.87 13.32
C ILE A 159 -6.08 1.85 12.19
N LYS A 160 -6.34 2.23 10.93
CA LYS A 160 -6.10 1.35 9.76
C LYS A 160 -4.62 0.97 9.59
N ASN A 161 -3.71 1.74 10.18
CA ASN A 161 -2.26 1.52 10.11
C ASN A 161 -1.70 0.95 11.39
N ALA A 162 -2.52 0.85 12.43
CA ALA A 162 -2.13 0.27 13.68
C ALA A 162 -1.82 -1.18 13.37
N GLU A 163 -0.64 -1.59 13.79
CA GLU A 163 -0.29 -3.00 13.87
C GLU A 163 -1.18 -3.56 14.98
N VAL A 164 -2.38 -4.02 14.61
CA VAL A 164 -3.31 -4.66 15.54
C VAL A 164 -2.61 -5.91 16.04
N ILE A 165 -2.39 -5.96 17.35
CA ILE A 165 -1.91 -7.15 18.05
C ILE A 165 -3.16 -7.94 18.41
N GLU A 166 -3.45 -9.00 17.63
CA GLU A 166 -4.54 -9.92 17.96
C GLU A 166 -4.14 -10.80 19.16
N ASP A 167 -5.11 -11.27 19.96
CA ASP A 167 -4.82 -11.96 21.24
C ASP A 167 -3.94 -13.23 21.08
N TRP A 168 -4.03 -13.90 19.93
CA TRP A 168 -3.18 -15.04 19.59
C TRP A 168 -1.70 -14.67 19.40
N GLU A 169 -1.39 -13.39 19.14
CA GLU A 169 -0.01 -12.91 18.94
C GLU A 169 0.80 -12.86 20.24
N LEU A 170 0.13 -12.85 21.39
CA LEU A 170 0.77 -12.86 22.71
C LEU A 170 1.17 -14.28 23.16
N GLU A 171 0.68 -15.32 22.48
CA GLU A 171 0.87 -16.72 22.84
C GLU A 171 1.88 -17.49 21.95
N ILE A 172 2.40 -16.89 20.86
CA ILE A 172 3.24 -17.60 19.86
C ILE A 172 4.69 -17.11 19.86
N GLY A 173 5.64 -18.07 19.86
CA GLY A 173 7.07 -17.89 20.19
C GLY A 173 8.04 -17.16 19.23
N PRO A 174 7.74 -16.80 17.96
CA PRO A 174 8.67 -16.03 17.11
C PRO A 174 8.41 -14.50 17.17
N GLN A 175 9.48 -13.70 17.07
CA GLN A 175 9.46 -12.24 17.27
C GLN A 175 8.64 -11.50 16.20
N ARG A 176 7.80 -10.55 16.60
CA ARG A 176 7.13 -9.64 15.65
C ARG A 176 8.10 -8.54 15.19
N TYR A 177 8.33 -8.44 13.89
CA TYR A 177 9.13 -7.40 13.26
C TYR A 177 8.25 -6.27 12.73
N SER A 178 8.75 -5.04 12.75
CA SER A 178 8.05 -3.93 12.10
C SER A 178 8.25 -3.98 10.59
N TYR A 179 7.23 -3.58 9.81
CA TYR A 179 7.37 -3.52 8.36
C TYR A 179 8.51 -2.59 7.91
N ARG A 180 8.73 -1.48 8.65
CA ARG A 180 9.79 -0.52 8.35
C ARG A 180 11.16 -1.17 8.45
N GLU A 181 11.38 -1.96 9.49
CA GLU A 181 12.63 -2.69 9.72
C GLU A 181 12.90 -3.70 8.60
N LEU A 182 11.93 -4.54 8.25
CA LEU A 182 12.09 -5.50 7.15
C LEU A 182 12.27 -4.84 5.79
N LYS A 183 11.55 -3.73 5.55
CA LYS A 183 11.74 -2.92 4.34
C LYS A 183 13.16 -2.35 4.27
N GLN A 184 13.71 -1.88 5.38
CA GLN A 184 15.09 -1.38 5.41
C GLN A 184 16.09 -2.53 5.22
N ALA A 185 15.90 -3.65 5.93
CA ALA A 185 16.75 -4.82 5.86
C ALA A 185 16.87 -5.41 4.44
N THR A 186 15.78 -5.36 3.67
CA THR A 186 15.70 -5.87 2.29
C THR A 186 15.99 -4.82 1.22
N ASN A 187 16.43 -3.61 1.60
CA ASN A 187 16.63 -2.47 0.70
C ASN A 187 15.38 -2.16 -0.14
N GLY A 188 14.22 -2.07 0.51
CA GLY A 188 12.95 -1.77 -0.12
C GLY A 188 12.29 -2.94 -0.85
N PHE A 189 12.64 -4.19 -0.49
CA PHE A 189 12.27 -5.39 -1.26
C PHE A 189 12.77 -5.31 -2.71
N SER A 190 14.03 -4.88 -2.89
CA SER A 190 14.64 -4.74 -4.21
C SER A 190 14.78 -6.09 -4.90
N ASP A 191 14.52 -6.14 -6.21
CA ASP A 191 14.73 -7.34 -7.04
C ASP A 191 16.20 -7.81 -7.03
N LYS A 192 17.16 -6.93 -6.71
CA LYS A 192 18.57 -7.31 -6.50
C LYS A 192 18.77 -8.26 -5.33
N ASN A 193 17.86 -8.24 -4.36
CA ASN A 193 17.87 -9.11 -3.19
C ASN A 193 16.89 -10.29 -3.35
N LEU A 194 16.25 -10.47 -4.50
CA LEU A 194 15.31 -11.57 -4.71
C LEU A 194 16.06 -12.91 -4.75
N LEU A 195 15.72 -13.82 -3.84
CA LEU A 195 16.29 -15.17 -3.75
C LEU A 195 15.49 -16.19 -4.56
N GLY A 196 14.18 -15.96 -4.69
CA GLY A 196 13.25 -16.82 -5.40
C GLY A 196 11.84 -16.28 -5.38
N TRP A 197 11.00 -16.81 -6.28
CA TRP A 197 9.59 -16.50 -6.37
C TRP A 197 8.80 -17.75 -6.81
N GLY A 198 7.55 -17.86 -6.39
CA GLY A 198 6.69 -19.00 -6.73
C GLY A 198 5.27 -18.84 -6.17
N GLY A 199 4.51 -19.94 -6.12
CA GLY A 199 3.12 -19.96 -5.63
C GLY A 199 2.95 -19.43 -4.20
N PHE A 200 4.01 -19.49 -3.40
CA PHE A 200 4.04 -19.04 -2.00
C PHE A 200 4.51 -17.58 -1.83
N GLY A 201 4.68 -16.84 -2.93
CA GLY A 201 5.10 -15.43 -2.93
C GLY A 201 6.56 -15.21 -3.32
N ARG A 202 7.18 -14.14 -2.81
CA ARG A 202 8.55 -13.72 -3.15
C ARG A 202 9.45 -13.74 -1.92
N VAL A 203 10.67 -14.26 -2.04
CA VAL A 203 11.62 -14.35 -0.94
C VAL A 203 12.80 -13.42 -1.20
N TYR A 204 13.10 -12.55 -0.25
CA TYR A 204 14.18 -11.56 -0.36
C TYR A 204 15.26 -11.81 0.69
N LYS A 205 16.52 -11.63 0.30
CA LYS A 205 17.64 -11.52 1.24
C LYS A 205 17.54 -10.20 1.99
N GLY A 206 17.73 -10.25 3.31
CA GLY A 206 17.81 -9.07 4.15
C GLY A 206 18.96 -9.15 5.14
N THR A 207 19.30 -8.00 5.74
CA THR A 207 20.23 -7.93 6.86
C THR A 207 19.62 -7.05 7.95
N LEU A 208 19.37 -7.64 9.12
CA LEU A 208 18.76 -6.93 10.25
C LEU A 208 19.79 -5.97 10.86
N GLY A 209 19.46 -4.68 10.90
CA GLY A 209 20.40 -3.62 11.25
C GLY A 209 20.94 -3.66 12.69
N ASN A 210 20.18 -4.25 13.63
CA ASN A 210 20.55 -4.28 15.05
C ASN A 210 21.60 -5.36 15.38
N SER A 211 21.68 -6.42 14.58
CA SER A 211 22.51 -7.61 14.87
C SER A 211 23.42 -8.01 13.71
N ASN A 212 23.30 -7.34 12.54
CA ASN A 212 23.95 -7.74 11.29
C ASN A 212 23.60 -9.19 10.85
N THR A 213 22.49 -9.74 11.35
CA THR A 213 22.04 -11.09 11.01
C THR A 213 21.45 -11.11 9.61
N GLN A 214 21.93 -12.03 8.77
CA GLN A 214 21.36 -12.28 7.45
C GLN A 214 20.07 -13.10 7.59
N VAL A 215 19.02 -12.64 6.91
CA VAL A 215 17.69 -13.27 6.97
C VAL A 215 17.11 -13.46 5.57
N ALA A 216 16.19 -14.41 5.44
CA ALA A 216 15.31 -14.56 4.29
C ALA A 216 13.91 -14.06 4.66
N VAL A 217 13.42 -13.06 3.93
CA VAL A 217 12.10 -12.45 4.15
C VAL A 217 11.15 -12.93 3.05
N LYS A 218 10.26 -13.86 3.38
CA LYS A 218 9.20 -14.38 2.49
C LYS A 218 7.99 -13.45 2.57
N ARG A 219 7.69 -12.75 1.48
CA ARG A 219 6.49 -11.96 1.29
C ARG A 219 5.43 -12.81 0.60
N VAL A 220 4.45 -13.25 1.38
CA VAL A 220 3.35 -14.10 0.91
C VAL A 220 2.48 -13.31 -0.07
N SER A 221 2.05 -13.96 -1.16
CA SER A 221 1.19 -13.29 -2.14
C SER A 221 -0.19 -12.97 -1.55
N HIS A 222 -0.69 -11.77 -1.84
CA HIS A 222 -2.00 -11.29 -1.37
C HIS A 222 -3.19 -11.81 -2.18
N ASP A 223 -2.95 -12.58 -3.24
CA ASP A 223 -3.96 -12.88 -4.27
C ASP A 223 -4.97 -13.97 -3.88
N SER A 224 -4.96 -14.47 -2.64
CA SER A 224 -5.89 -15.54 -2.23
C SER A 224 -6.15 -15.61 -0.72
N THR A 225 -7.30 -16.18 -0.35
CA THR A 225 -7.61 -16.63 1.03
C THR A 225 -6.62 -17.70 1.52
N GLN A 226 -5.96 -18.39 0.59
CA GLN A 226 -4.95 -19.40 0.87
C GLN A 226 -3.66 -18.79 1.46
N GLY A 227 -3.19 -17.63 0.97
CA GLY A 227 -1.97 -17.00 1.47
C GLY A 227 -2.05 -16.62 2.96
N LEU A 228 -3.18 -16.07 3.42
CA LEU A 228 -3.38 -15.80 4.85
C LEU A 228 -3.39 -17.09 5.69
N ARG A 229 -4.02 -18.16 5.16
CA ARG A 229 -4.07 -19.44 5.85
C ARG A 229 -2.69 -20.06 5.98
N GLU A 230 -1.88 -20.05 4.92
CA GLU A 230 -0.50 -20.54 4.93
C GLU A 230 0.35 -19.74 5.92
N PHE A 231 0.23 -18.41 5.91
CA PHE A 231 0.92 -17.53 6.87
C PHE A 231 0.59 -17.88 8.33
N VAL A 232 -0.70 -18.03 8.66
CA VAL A 232 -1.13 -18.42 10.01
C VAL A 232 -0.68 -19.83 10.35
N SER A 233 -0.80 -20.78 9.41
CA SER A 233 -0.37 -22.18 9.59
C SER A 233 1.11 -22.26 9.87
N GLU A 234 1.93 -21.46 9.19
CA GLU A 234 3.37 -21.45 9.37
C GLU A 234 3.74 -20.89 10.75
N ILE A 235 3.18 -19.75 11.15
CA ILE A 235 3.42 -19.17 12.49
C ILE A 235 2.99 -20.13 13.61
N SER A 236 1.82 -20.75 13.50
CA SER A 236 1.30 -21.66 14.53
C SER A 236 1.99 -23.01 14.55
N SER A 237 2.44 -23.52 13.39
CA SER A 237 3.09 -24.82 13.28
C SER A 237 4.60 -24.76 13.58
N ILE A 238 5.35 -23.91 12.86
CA ILE A 238 6.82 -23.87 12.96
C ILE A 238 7.35 -22.84 13.97
N GLY A 239 6.54 -21.89 14.43
CA GLY A 239 7.01 -20.85 15.36
C GLY A 239 7.66 -21.40 16.65
N ARG A 240 7.26 -22.61 17.07
CA ARG A 240 7.79 -23.32 18.24
C ARG A 240 8.75 -24.47 17.90
N LEU A 241 8.85 -24.88 16.64
CA LEU A 241 9.73 -25.97 16.22
C LEU A 241 11.18 -25.48 16.16
N ARG A 242 12.08 -26.19 16.84
CA ARG A 242 13.52 -25.90 16.88
C ARG A 242 14.29 -27.18 16.62
N HIS A 243 14.90 -27.30 15.45
CA HIS A 243 15.73 -28.45 15.10
C HIS A 243 16.77 -28.06 14.04
N ARG A 244 17.99 -28.60 14.14
CA ARG A 244 19.12 -28.24 13.26
C ARG A 244 18.83 -28.48 11.77
N ASN A 245 17.98 -29.46 11.46
CA ASN A 245 17.58 -29.82 10.10
C ASN A 245 16.23 -29.24 9.66
N LEU A 246 15.74 -28.21 10.36
CA LEU A 246 14.57 -27.43 9.94
C LEU A 246 14.99 -25.97 9.71
N VAL A 247 14.36 -25.31 8.74
CA VAL A 247 14.58 -23.88 8.49
C VAL A 247 13.91 -23.10 9.61
N GLN A 248 14.68 -22.28 10.32
CA GLN A 248 14.15 -21.62 11.50
C GLN A 248 13.32 -20.38 11.15
N LEU A 249 12.06 -20.35 11.60
CA LEU A 249 11.28 -19.11 11.65
C LEU A 249 11.79 -18.25 12.82
N LEU A 250 12.32 -17.07 12.48
CA LEU A 250 12.81 -16.07 13.43
C LEU A 250 11.69 -15.13 13.87
N GLY A 251 10.76 -14.83 12.97
CA GLY A 251 9.72 -13.87 13.21
C GLY A 251 8.83 -13.62 12.02
N TRP A 252 7.96 -12.64 12.16
CA TRP A 252 6.94 -12.35 11.17
C TRP A 252 6.50 -10.88 11.25
N CYS A 253 5.83 -10.40 10.21
CA CYS A 253 5.25 -9.07 10.15
C CYS A 253 3.93 -9.11 9.38
N ARG A 254 2.90 -8.45 9.92
CA ARG A 254 1.60 -8.25 9.26
C ARG A 254 1.24 -6.77 9.23
N ARG A 255 1.06 -6.20 8.03
CA ARG A 255 0.67 -4.78 7.87
C ARG A 255 -0.15 -4.54 6.60
N ARG A 256 -1.40 -4.07 6.74
CA ARG A 256 -2.26 -3.64 5.60
C ARG A 256 -2.31 -4.63 4.43
N GLY A 257 -2.26 -5.94 4.71
CA GLY A 257 -2.24 -7.00 3.69
C GLY A 257 -0.85 -7.55 3.34
N ASP A 258 0.24 -6.88 3.74
CA ASP A 258 1.57 -7.48 3.69
C ASP A 258 1.70 -8.54 4.79
N LEU A 259 1.93 -9.78 4.36
CA LEU A 259 2.22 -10.93 5.20
C LEU A 259 3.67 -11.34 4.95
N LEU A 260 4.52 -11.16 5.96
CA LEU A 260 5.97 -11.37 5.86
C LEU A 260 6.41 -12.39 6.90
N LEU A 261 7.15 -13.40 6.47
CA LEU A 261 7.79 -14.40 7.34
C LEU A 261 9.31 -14.21 7.24
N VAL A 262 10.00 -14.30 8.38
CA VAL A 262 11.44 -14.03 8.50
C VAL A 262 12.13 -15.30 8.96
N TYR A 263 13.06 -15.80 8.16
CA TYR A 263 13.83 -17.03 8.43
C TYR A 263 15.33 -16.77 8.47
N ASP A 264 16.06 -17.74 8.99
CA ASP A 264 17.50 -17.84 8.75
C ASP A 264 17.81 -17.85 7.25
N PHE A 265 18.86 -17.14 6.85
CA PHE A 265 19.32 -17.13 5.46
C PHE A 265 20.11 -18.39 5.11
N MET A 266 19.68 -19.10 4.07
CA MET A 266 20.33 -20.31 3.57
C MET A 266 21.26 -19.96 2.40
N ALA A 267 22.57 -19.99 2.65
CA ALA A 267 23.57 -19.44 1.73
C ALA A 267 23.62 -20.17 0.37
N ASN A 268 23.39 -21.48 0.38
CA ASN A 268 23.47 -22.32 -0.82
C ASN A 268 22.12 -22.49 -1.53
N GLY A 269 21.02 -21.96 -0.98
CA GLY A 269 19.70 -22.05 -1.59
C GLY A 269 19.10 -23.46 -1.46
N SER A 270 18.32 -23.88 -2.44
CA SER A 270 17.55 -25.13 -2.43
C SER A 270 18.28 -26.28 -3.14
N LEU A 271 18.04 -27.52 -2.69
CA LEU A 271 18.69 -28.73 -3.18
C LEU A 271 18.41 -29.00 -4.66
N ASP A 272 17.21 -28.68 -5.15
CA ASP A 272 16.83 -28.84 -6.56
C ASP A 272 17.78 -28.12 -7.53
N LYS A 273 18.38 -26.99 -7.12
CA LYS A 273 19.39 -26.25 -7.90
C LYS A 273 20.72 -26.98 -8.07
N PHE A 274 20.96 -28.02 -7.26
CA PHE A 274 22.15 -28.87 -7.34
C PHE A 274 21.86 -30.19 -8.05
N LEU A 275 20.59 -30.58 -8.17
CA LEU A 275 20.17 -31.82 -8.80
C LEU A 275 19.79 -31.61 -10.28
N PHE A 276 19.14 -30.50 -10.63
CA PHE A 276 18.52 -30.30 -11.95
C PHE A 276 19.08 -29.13 -12.74
N ASP A 277 18.65 -29.07 -14.01
CA ASP A 277 18.72 -27.88 -14.87
C ASP A 277 20.12 -27.24 -14.96
N ASP A 278 21.13 -28.09 -15.23
CA ASP A 278 22.55 -27.73 -15.35
C ASP A 278 23.10 -27.02 -14.10
N PRO A 279 23.30 -27.77 -13.00
CA PRO A 279 23.70 -27.19 -11.72
C PRO A 279 25.09 -26.57 -11.81
N LYS A 280 25.26 -25.39 -11.19
CA LYS A 280 26.58 -24.70 -11.12
C LYS A 280 27.67 -25.53 -10.45
N SER A 281 27.27 -26.44 -9.58
CA SER A 281 28.13 -27.37 -8.86
C SER A 281 27.37 -28.66 -8.60
N ILE A 282 28.03 -29.80 -8.81
CA ILE A 282 27.46 -31.11 -8.57
C ILE A 282 27.82 -31.55 -7.15
N LEU A 283 26.83 -31.96 -6.37
CA LEU A 283 27.06 -32.55 -5.04
C LEU A 283 27.63 -33.96 -5.20
N ASN A 284 28.71 -34.25 -4.45
CA ASN A 284 29.26 -35.60 -4.36
C ASN A 284 28.35 -36.51 -3.52
N TRP A 285 28.64 -37.81 -3.51
CA TRP A 285 27.81 -38.78 -2.79
C TRP A 285 27.74 -38.51 -1.28
N ASP A 286 28.86 -38.26 -0.62
CA ASP A 286 28.90 -37.98 0.82
C ASP A 286 28.00 -36.81 1.22
N GLN A 287 27.98 -35.74 0.40
CA GLN A 287 27.11 -34.59 0.59
C GLN A 287 25.64 -34.97 0.41
N ARG A 288 25.31 -35.70 -0.66
CA ARG A 288 23.94 -36.18 -0.93
C ARG A 288 23.43 -37.06 0.20
N PHE A 289 24.23 -38.00 0.66
CA PHE A 289 23.88 -38.91 1.75
C PHE A 289 23.69 -38.17 3.07
N ARG A 290 24.57 -37.21 3.39
CA ARG A 290 24.40 -36.32 4.57
C ARG A 290 23.11 -35.50 4.50
N ILE A 291 22.76 -34.99 3.31
CA ILE A 291 21.52 -34.24 3.08
C ILE A 291 20.30 -35.13 3.33
N ILE A 292 20.30 -36.35 2.79
CA ILE A 292 19.24 -37.36 3.03
C ILE A 292 19.06 -37.60 4.53
N LYS A 293 20.15 -37.85 5.26
CA LYS A 293 20.13 -38.08 6.71
C LYS A 293 19.61 -36.85 7.48
N GLY A 294 20.01 -35.65 7.05
CA GLY A 294 19.50 -34.41 7.63
C GLY A 294 17.99 -34.27 7.48
N VAL A 295 17.46 -34.50 6.27
CA VAL A 295 16.00 -34.44 6.03
C VAL A 295 15.27 -35.52 6.85
N ALA A 296 15.81 -36.74 6.90
CA ALA A 296 15.24 -37.83 7.71
C ALA A 296 15.18 -37.47 9.20
N SER A 297 16.25 -36.88 9.73
CA SER A 297 16.31 -36.40 11.12
C SER A 297 15.31 -35.27 11.37
N GLY A 298 15.12 -34.34 10.43
CA GLY A 298 14.11 -33.30 10.51
C GLY A 298 12.68 -33.85 10.53
N LEU A 299 12.36 -34.79 9.64
CA LEU A 299 11.05 -35.43 9.59
C LEU A 299 10.77 -36.30 10.82
N LEU A 300 11.77 -37.03 11.33
CA LEU A 300 11.64 -37.77 12.59
C LEU A 300 11.28 -36.83 13.76
N TYR A 301 11.93 -35.67 13.84
CA TYR A 301 11.60 -34.67 14.86
C TYR A 301 10.14 -34.18 14.71
N LEU A 302 9.68 -33.93 13.48
CA LEU A 302 8.31 -33.50 13.22
C LEU A 302 7.26 -34.56 13.58
N HIS A 303 7.53 -35.84 13.31
CA HIS A 303 6.57 -36.92 13.48
C HIS A 303 6.53 -37.46 14.91
N GLU A 304 7.68 -37.49 15.60
CA GLU A 304 7.81 -38.19 16.89
C GLU A 304 8.57 -37.40 17.96
N GLY A 305 9.31 -36.34 17.58
CA GLY A 305 10.20 -35.61 18.49
C GLY A 305 9.62 -34.33 19.09
N TYR A 306 8.47 -33.85 18.59
CA TYR A 306 7.77 -32.67 19.08
C TYR A 306 6.54 -33.05 19.91
N GLU A 307 5.99 -32.12 20.70
CA GLU A 307 4.82 -32.36 21.58
C GLU A 307 3.55 -32.77 20.80
N GLN A 308 3.47 -32.36 19.54
CA GLN A 308 2.41 -32.69 18.59
C GLN A 308 3.00 -33.30 17.33
N ILE A 309 2.21 -34.12 16.63
CA ILE A 309 2.60 -34.69 15.35
C ILE A 309 2.46 -33.58 14.30
N ALA A 310 3.57 -33.18 13.68
CA ALA A 310 3.60 -32.22 12.59
C ALA A 310 3.74 -32.93 11.25
N ILE A 311 2.72 -32.87 10.41
CA ILE A 311 2.76 -33.39 9.04
C ILE A 311 3.16 -32.26 8.10
N HIS A 312 4.26 -32.42 7.36
CA HIS A 312 4.86 -31.40 6.49
C HIS A 312 4.05 -31.16 5.22
N ARG A 313 3.65 -32.24 4.53
CA ARG A 313 2.78 -32.28 3.33
C ARG A 313 3.38 -31.75 2.02
N ASP A 314 4.57 -31.16 2.05
CA ASP A 314 5.26 -30.70 0.83
C ASP A 314 6.76 -30.98 0.88
N VAL A 315 7.13 -32.21 1.26
CA VAL A 315 8.54 -32.66 1.21
C VAL A 315 8.95 -32.82 -0.25
N LYS A 316 9.97 -32.07 -0.68
CA LYS A 316 10.54 -32.11 -2.04
C LYS A 316 11.89 -31.38 -2.09
N ALA A 317 12.71 -31.61 -3.11
CA ALA A 317 14.04 -31.02 -3.19
C ALA A 317 14.04 -29.47 -3.17
N SER A 318 13.04 -28.80 -3.76
CA SER A 318 12.99 -27.33 -3.71
C SER A 318 12.70 -26.74 -2.32
N ASN A 319 12.16 -27.57 -1.40
CA ASN A 319 11.88 -27.19 -0.02
C ASN A 319 12.98 -27.65 0.95
N VAL A 320 13.98 -28.37 0.46
CA VAL A 320 15.20 -28.68 1.22
C VAL A 320 16.22 -27.59 0.94
N LEU A 321 16.46 -26.72 1.91
CA LEU A 321 17.45 -25.66 1.81
C LEU A 321 18.80 -26.11 2.40
N LEU A 322 19.87 -25.53 1.90
CA LEU A 322 21.25 -25.83 2.29
C LEU A 322 21.88 -24.61 2.96
N ASP A 323 22.37 -24.79 4.19
CA ASP A 323 23.15 -23.78 4.87
C ASP A 323 24.58 -23.67 4.30
N ASP A 324 25.40 -22.81 4.89
CA ASP A 324 26.77 -22.51 4.46
C ASP A 324 27.69 -23.74 4.43
N GLU A 325 27.45 -24.72 5.29
CA GLU A 325 28.18 -25.99 5.37
C GLU A 325 27.55 -27.11 4.51
N LEU A 326 26.55 -26.78 3.69
CA LEU A 326 25.74 -27.73 2.89
C LEU A 326 24.96 -28.73 3.75
N ASN A 327 24.62 -28.38 5.00
CA ASN A 327 23.70 -29.18 5.80
C ASN A 327 22.26 -28.91 5.37
N ALA A 328 21.46 -29.98 5.32
CA ALA A 328 20.06 -29.91 4.91
C ALA A 328 19.16 -29.34 6.01
N ARG A 329 18.30 -28.39 5.60
CA ARG A 329 17.24 -27.81 6.41
C ARG A 329 15.93 -27.84 5.65
N LEU A 330 14.98 -28.63 6.14
CA LEU A 330 13.64 -28.71 5.57
C LEU A 330 12.86 -27.43 5.89
N GLY A 331 12.33 -26.77 4.87
CA GLY A 331 11.58 -25.52 4.95
C GLY A 331 10.21 -25.60 4.26
N ASP A 332 9.53 -24.45 4.24
CA ASP A 332 8.19 -24.24 3.66
C ASP A 332 7.06 -25.04 4.33
N PHE A 333 6.62 -24.55 5.48
CA PHE A 333 5.60 -25.20 6.30
C PHE A 333 4.20 -24.62 6.07
N GLY A 334 3.97 -23.88 4.98
CA GLY A 334 2.70 -23.24 4.69
C GLY A 334 1.52 -24.23 4.61
N LEU A 335 1.80 -25.49 4.23
CA LEU A 335 0.80 -26.55 4.14
C LEU A 335 0.74 -27.44 5.38
N ALA A 336 1.66 -27.28 6.34
CA ALA A 336 1.82 -28.17 7.48
C ALA A 336 0.60 -28.20 8.41
N ARG A 337 0.45 -29.30 9.14
CA ARG A 337 -0.64 -29.52 10.10
C ARG A 337 -0.12 -30.15 11.38
N LEU A 338 -0.58 -29.62 12.52
CA LEU A 338 -0.32 -30.18 13.85
C LEU A 338 -1.51 -31.02 14.31
N TYR A 339 -1.22 -32.18 14.90
CA TYR A 339 -2.19 -33.10 15.48
C TYR A 339 -1.73 -33.54 16.87
N GLU A 340 -2.66 -33.77 17.80
CA GLU A 340 -2.33 -34.41 19.07
C GLU A 340 -1.95 -35.87 18.86
N HIS A 341 -1.03 -36.38 19.68
CA HIS A 341 -0.63 -37.78 19.63
C HIS A 341 -1.84 -38.70 19.90
N GLY A 342 -2.08 -39.65 19.01
CA GLY A 342 -3.22 -40.57 19.08
C GLY A 342 -4.54 -40.02 18.52
N SER A 343 -4.57 -38.78 18.01
CA SER A 343 -5.75 -38.23 17.33
C SER A 343 -5.86 -38.71 15.88
N ASN A 344 -7.09 -38.90 15.39
CA ASN A 344 -7.32 -39.23 13.98
C ASN A 344 -7.21 -37.96 13.11
N PRO A 345 -6.39 -37.96 12.04
CA PRO A 345 -6.30 -36.82 11.15
C PRO A 345 -7.64 -36.54 10.47
N GLY A 346 -8.12 -35.29 10.58
CA GLY A 346 -9.29 -34.81 9.85
C GLY A 346 -9.04 -34.76 8.34
N THR A 347 -10.12 -34.85 7.55
CA THR A 347 -10.04 -34.64 6.10
C THR A 347 -9.61 -33.20 5.80
N SER A 348 -8.72 -33.05 4.83
CA SER A 348 -8.20 -31.75 4.42
C SER A 348 -8.14 -31.66 2.91
N ARG A 349 -8.08 -30.44 2.37
CA ARG A 349 -7.90 -30.22 0.93
C ARG A 349 -6.63 -30.93 0.47
N ILE A 350 -6.70 -31.61 -0.66
CA ILE A 350 -5.54 -32.21 -1.33
C ILE A 350 -4.66 -31.07 -1.84
N VAL A 351 -3.41 -31.05 -1.37
CA VAL A 351 -2.36 -30.08 -1.72
C VAL A 351 -1.02 -30.81 -1.67
N GLY A 352 -0.04 -30.33 -2.43
CA GLY A 352 1.27 -30.95 -2.56
C GLY A 352 1.76 -30.84 -4.00
N THR A 353 2.97 -31.36 -4.25
CA THR A 353 3.59 -31.34 -5.57
C THR A 353 3.42 -32.68 -6.26
N MET A 354 3.02 -32.67 -7.54
CA MET A 354 2.86 -33.89 -8.34
C MET A 354 4.17 -34.70 -8.35
N GLY A 355 4.07 -36.02 -8.19
CA GLY A 355 5.22 -36.91 -7.99
C GLY A 355 5.60 -37.17 -6.52
N TYR A 356 5.16 -36.30 -5.59
CA TYR A 356 5.39 -36.47 -4.14
C TYR A 356 4.10 -36.77 -3.36
N ILE A 357 2.93 -36.60 -4.00
CA ILE A 357 1.63 -36.86 -3.37
C ILE A 357 1.40 -38.37 -3.28
N ALA A 358 1.24 -38.86 -2.05
CA ALA A 358 0.92 -40.25 -1.79
C ALA A 358 -0.44 -40.68 -2.40
N PRO A 359 -0.55 -41.90 -2.95
CA PRO A 359 -1.72 -42.35 -3.73
C PRO A 359 -3.03 -42.45 -2.91
N GLU A 360 -2.94 -42.55 -1.58
CA GLU A 360 -4.10 -42.55 -0.69
C GLU A 360 -4.66 -41.15 -0.42
N LEU A 361 -3.90 -40.07 -0.65
CA LEU A 361 -4.32 -38.70 -0.36
C LEU A 361 -5.51 -38.27 -1.22
N PRO A 362 -5.55 -38.50 -2.55
CA PRO A 362 -6.71 -38.19 -3.37
C PRO A 362 -7.97 -38.95 -2.96
N LYS A 363 -7.82 -40.17 -2.45
CA LYS A 363 -8.93 -41.05 -2.06
C LYS A 363 -9.51 -40.68 -0.69
N THR A 364 -8.65 -40.33 0.27
CA THR A 364 -9.03 -40.16 1.68
C THR A 364 -9.10 -38.70 2.12
N GLY A 365 -8.35 -37.80 1.46
CA GLY A 365 -8.12 -36.42 1.91
C GLY A 365 -7.34 -36.32 3.24
N LYS A 366 -6.82 -37.43 3.78
CA LYS A 366 -6.19 -37.49 5.11
C LYS A 366 -4.67 -37.53 4.97
N ALA A 367 -4.03 -36.42 5.31
CA ALA A 367 -2.58 -36.39 5.43
C ALA A 367 -2.13 -37.06 6.74
N THR A 368 -1.13 -37.92 6.65
CA THR A 368 -0.57 -38.72 7.74
C THR A 368 0.96 -38.68 7.70
N THR A 369 1.61 -39.19 8.74
CA THR A 369 3.08 -39.39 8.73
C THR A 369 3.51 -40.25 7.53
N ASN A 370 2.72 -41.26 7.17
CA ASN A 370 2.98 -42.12 6.01
C ASN A 370 2.91 -41.38 4.67
N SER A 371 2.14 -40.30 4.58
CA SER A 371 2.13 -39.46 3.36
C SER A 371 3.40 -38.63 3.22
N ASP A 372 3.99 -38.18 4.33
CA ASP A 372 5.33 -37.55 4.33
C ASP A 372 6.43 -38.57 4.03
N VAL A 373 6.31 -39.81 4.54
CA VAL A 373 7.23 -40.91 4.23
C VAL A 373 7.24 -41.21 2.72
N TYR A 374 6.08 -41.24 2.07
CA TYR A 374 5.99 -41.41 0.62
C TYR A 374 6.75 -40.29 -0.13
N ALA A 375 6.52 -39.03 0.27
CA ALA A 375 7.21 -37.89 -0.32
C ALA A 375 8.73 -37.92 -0.05
N PHE A 376 9.16 -38.41 1.12
CA PHE A 376 10.56 -38.66 1.43
C PHE A 376 11.15 -39.77 0.54
N GLY A 377 10.40 -40.84 0.26
CA GLY A 377 10.78 -41.88 -0.71
C GLY A 377 11.07 -41.32 -2.10
N ALA A 378 10.18 -40.45 -2.60
CA ALA A 378 10.41 -39.74 -3.86
C ALA A 378 11.68 -38.87 -3.80
N LEU A 379 11.93 -38.17 -2.69
CA LEU A 379 13.15 -37.39 -2.47
C LEU A 379 14.42 -38.26 -2.44
N LEU A 380 14.39 -39.46 -1.85
CA LEU A 380 15.52 -40.39 -1.85
C LEU A 380 15.91 -40.77 -3.28
N LEU A 381 14.94 -41.17 -4.09
CA LEU A 381 15.15 -41.54 -5.49
C LEU A 381 15.61 -40.33 -6.30
N GLU A 382 15.03 -39.16 -6.05
CA GLU A 382 15.39 -37.90 -6.67
C GLU A 382 16.87 -37.55 -6.46
N VAL A 383 17.36 -37.68 -5.22
CA VAL A 383 18.76 -37.39 -4.85
C VAL A 383 19.72 -38.43 -5.41
N ALA A 384 19.36 -39.72 -5.39
CA ALA A 384 20.19 -40.80 -5.90
C ALA A 384 20.33 -40.79 -7.44
N CYS A 385 19.22 -40.56 -8.13
CA CYS A 385 19.16 -40.61 -9.60
C CYS A 385 19.49 -39.26 -10.25
N GLY A 386 19.39 -38.15 -9.50
CA GLY A 386 19.54 -36.80 -10.06
C GLY A 386 18.43 -36.45 -11.06
N ARG A 387 17.26 -37.08 -10.95
CA ARG A 387 16.10 -36.94 -11.83
C ARG A 387 14.87 -36.50 -11.05
N ARG A 388 13.99 -35.72 -11.67
CA ARG A 388 12.73 -35.31 -11.05
C ARG A 388 11.80 -36.53 -10.91
N PRO A 389 10.97 -36.63 -9.85
CA PRO A 389 10.04 -37.76 -9.69
C PRO A 389 9.06 -37.94 -10.85
N VAL A 390 8.68 -36.83 -11.49
CA VAL A 390 7.93 -36.81 -12.75
C VAL A 390 8.68 -35.94 -13.74
N ASP A 391 9.09 -36.52 -14.86
CA ASP A 391 9.77 -35.80 -15.95
C ASP A 391 9.00 -35.96 -17.26
N LEU A 392 8.28 -34.90 -17.64
CA LEU A 392 7.49 -34.87 -18.87
C LEU A 392 8.34 -34.86 -20.15
N LYS A 393 9.66 -34.65 -20.03
CA LYS A 393 10.59 -34.69 -21.17
C LYS A 393 11.22 -36.08 -21.36
N ALA A 394 11.03 -36.98 -20.40
CA ALA A 394 11.56 -38.34 -20.47
C ALA A 394 10.74 -39.21 -21.43
N LEU A 395 11.30 -40.36 -21.81
CA LEU A 395 10.54 -41.40 -22.52
C LEU A 395 9.37 -41.86 -21.64
N PRO A 396 8.25 -42.36 -22.23
CA PRO A 396 7.08 -42.79 -21.47
C PRO A 396 7.40 -43.80 -20.35
N GLU A 397 8.35 -44.69 -20.61
CA GLU A 397 8.85 -45.73 -19.68
C GLU A 397 9.63 -45.15 -18.48
N GLU A 398 10.11 -43.91 -18.58
CA GLU A 398 10.89 -43.24 -17.53
C GLU A 398 10.22 -41.96 -17.01
N LEU A 399 8.94 -41.77 -17.34
CA LEU A 399 8.19 -40.58 -16.99
C LEU A 399 7.98 -40.48 -15.47
N VAL A 400 7.79 -41.62 -14.82
CA VAL A 400 7.63 -41.76 -13.37
C VAL A 400 8.86 -42.44 -12.80
N LEU A 401 9.60 -41.71 -11.95
CA LEU A 401 10.90 -42.16 -11.47
C LEU A 401 10.81 -43.46 -10.66
N VAL A 402 9.80 -43.59 -9.80
CA VAL A 402 9.64 -44.79 -8.96
C VAL A 402 9.44 -46.05 -9.80
N ASP A 403 8.65 -45.97 -10.88
CA ASP A 403 8.37 -47.11 -11.75
C ASP A 403 9.63 -47.56 -12.49
N TRP A 404 10.40 -46.59 -12.99
CA TRP A 404 11.69 -46.87 -13.64
C TRP A 404 12.70 -47.50 -12.68
N VAL A 405 12.82 -47.00 -11.45
CA VAL A 405 13.72 -47.60 -10.44
C VAL A 405 13.26 -49.01 -10.08
N LEU A 406 11.94 -49.22 -9.94
CA LEU A 406 11.38 -50.54 -9.66
C LEU A 406 11.68 -51.54 -10.78
N GLU A 407 11.51 -51.13 -12.04
CA GLU A 407 11.83 -51.93 -13.21
C GLU A 407 13.31 -52.37 -13.19
N LYS A 408 14.24 -51.42 -13.00
CA LYS A 408 15.67 -51.73 -12.91
C LYS A 408 16.03 -52.60 -11.71
N PHE A 409 15.34 -52.41 -10.59
CA PHE A 409 15.49 -53.26 -9.42
C PHE A 409 15.09 -54.72 -9.72
N THR A 410 13.93 -54.94 -10.35
CA THR A 410 13.47 -56.29 -10.71
C THR A 410 14.36 -56.97 -11.76
N GLN A 411 15.06 -56.20 -12.59
CA GLN A 411 16.06 -56.69 -13.54
C GLN A 411 17.43 -57.01 -12.89
N GLY A 412 17.60 -56.75 -11.60
CA GLY A 412 18.89 -56.89 -10.91
C GLY A 412 19.92 -55.82 -11.31
N LYS A 413 19.46 -54.70 -11.86
CA LYS A 413 20.29 -53.60 -12.41
C LYS A 413 19.99 -52.27 -11.73
N VAL A 414 19.66 -52.30 -10.44
CA VAL A 414 19.24 -51.09 -9.71
C VAL A 414 20.28 -49.98 -9.74
N LEU A 415 21.58 -50.30 -9.79
CA LEU A 415 22.66 -49.29 -9.84
C LEU A 415 22.72 -48.53 -11.18
N ASP A 416 22.06 -49.02 -12.24
CA ASP A 416 21.99 -48.32 -13.53
C ASP A 416 21.19 -47.00 -13.44
N VAL A 417 20.39 -46.82 -12.38
CA VAL A 417 19.57 -45.62 -12.17
C VAL A 417 20.33 -44.47 -11.51
N VAL A 418 21.53 -44.75 -10.99
CA VAL A 418 22.34 -43.79 -10.26
C VAL A 418 22.73 -42.62 -11.16
N ASP A 419 22.73 -41.42 -10.61
CA ASP A 419 23.13 -40.20 -11.30
C ASP A 419 24.52 -40.37 -11.94
N THR A 420 24.55 -40.40 -13.27
CA THR A 420 25.78 -40.62 -14.05
C THR A 420 26.85 -39.56 -13.79
N ARG A 421 26.46 -38.38 -13.29
CA ARG A 421 27.38 -37.30 -12.90
C ARG A 421 28.22 -37.64 -11.67
N LEU A 422 27.83 -38.63 -10.87
CA LEU A 422 28.66 -39.15 -9.78
C LEU A 422 29.86 -39.96 -10.31
N ASN A 423 29.84 -40.39 -11.58
CA ASN A 423 30.95 -41.06 -12.25
C ASN A 423 31.52 -42.26 -11.46
N GLY A 424 30.64 -43.06 -10.85
CA GLY A 424 31.02 -44.21 -10.02
C GLY A 424 31.65 -43.87 -8.67
N GLN A 425 31.68 -42.59 -8.27
CA GLN A 425 32.21 -42.14 -6.98
C GLN A 425 31.09 -42.08 -5.92
N TYR A 426 30.65 -43.25 -5.46
CA TYR A 426 29.67 -43.41 -4.39
C TYR A 426 29.93 -44.73 -3.64
N ASP A 427 29.46 -44.82 -2.40
CA ASP A 427 29.45 -46.08 -1.67
C ASP A 427 28.27 -46.93 -2.17
N GLU A 428 28.56 -48.10 -2.74
CA GLU A 428 27.52 -48.97 -3.31
C GLU A 428 26.53 -49.48 -2.26
N GLY A 429 26.99 -49.70 -1.02
CA GLY A 429 26.15 -50.15 0.09
C GLY A 429 25.14 -49.07 0.50
N GLU A 430 25.63 -47.85 0.75
CA GLU A 430 24.79 -46.70 1.07
C GLU A 430 23.81 -46.38 -0.08
N MET A 431 24.30 -46.39 -1.33
CA MET A 431 23.48 -46.15 -2.52
C MET A 431 22.36 -47.18 -2.63
N MET A 432 22.70 -48.46 -2.40
CA MET A 432 21.70 -49.51 -2.41
C MET A 432 20.67 -49.29 -1.29
N VAL A 433 21.10 -48.99 -0.07
CA VAL A 433 20.17 -48.69 1.02
C VAL A 433 19.20 -47.56 0.63
N VAL A 434 19.71 -46.46 0.05
CA VAL A 434 18.89 -45.32 -0.39
C VAL A 434 17.86 -45.72 -1.45
N LEU A 435 18.27 -46.45 -2.49
CA LEU A 435 17.37 -46.86 -3.58
C LEU A 435 16.28 -47.83 -3.09
N LYS A 436 16.64 -48.82 -2.26
CA LYS A 436 15.67 -49.74 -1.64
C LYS A 436 14.69 -48.99 -0.75
N LEU A 437 15.19 -48.09 0.09
CA LEU A 437 14.33 -47.28 0.96
C LEU A 437 13.39 -46.38 0.15
N GLY A 438 13.87 -45.78 -0.94
CA GLY A 438 13.03 -45.03 -1.88
C GLY A 438 11.84 -45.86 -2.36
N LEU A 439 12.09 -47.08 -2.85
CA LEU A 439 11.03 -47.99 -3.31
C LEU A 439 10.06 -48.42 -2.21
N ILE A 440 10.58 -48.77 -1.02
CA ILE A 440 9.75 -49.21 0.11
C ILE A 440 8.86 -48.06 0.61
N CYS A 441 9.40 -46.84 0.69
CA CYS A 441 8.64 -45.66 1.07
C CYS A 441 7.53 -45.32 0.05
N SER A 442 7.74 -45.66 -1.22
CA SER A 442 6.77 -45.47 -2.29
C SER A 442 5.68 -46.55 -2.38
N ASN A 443 5.56 -47.44 -1.39
CA ASN A 443 4.49 -48.44 -1.38
C ASN A 443 3.09 -47.81 -1.38
N ASP A 444 2.17 -48.31 -2.20
CA ASP A 444 0.79 -47.84 -2.29
C ASP A 444 0.02 -48.01 -0.98
N VAL A 445 0.36 -49.05 -0.20
CA VAL A 445 -0.25 -49.33 1.10
C VAL A 445 0.50 -48.55 2.19
N PRO A 446 -0.12 -47.55 2.84
CA PRO A 446 0.58 -46.70 3.79
C PRO A 446 1.16 -47.45 5.00
N ALA A 447 0.51 -48.55 5.40
CA ALA A 447 0.93 -49.36 6.55
C ALA A 447 2.19 -50.20 6.30
N GLU A 448 2.54 -50.43 5.04
CA GLU A 448 3.76 -51.16 4.64
C GLU A 448 4.98 -50.22 4.55
N ARG A 449 4.77 -48.91 4.68
CA ARG A 449 5.86 -47.93 4.70
C ARG A 449 6.50 -47.90 6.09
N PRO A 450 7.84 -47.82 6.18
CA PRO A 450 8.55 -47.72 7.45
C PRO A 450 8.27 -46.37 8.12
N SER A 451 8.37 -46.33 9.45
CA SER A 451 8.36 -45.05 10.17
C SER A 451 9.65 -44.26 9.91
N MET A 452 9.60 -42.94 10.11
CA MET A 452 10.82 -42.11 10.05
C MET A 452 11.90 -42.57 11.01
N ARG A 453 11.54 -43.13 12.18
CA ARG A 453 12.50 -43.71 13.12
C ARG A 453 13.23 -44.90 12.51
N GLN A 454 12.52 -45.82 11.87
CA GLN A 454 13.14 -46.97 11.19
C GLN A 454 14.06 -46.48 10.06
N LEU A 455 13.59 -45.52 9.26
CA LEU A 455 14.38 -44.94 8.17
C LEU A 455 15.70 -44.34 8.64
N VAL A 456 15.68 -43.55 9.71
CA VAL A 456 16.90 -42.98 10.30
C VAL A 456 17.86 -44.09 10.73
N ARG A 457 17.38 -45.13 11.40
CA ARG A 457 18.24 -46.25 11.85
C ARG A 457 18.86 -47.03 10.69
N TYR A 458 18.13 -47.24 9.59
CA TYR A 458 18.68 -47.85 8.38
C TYR A 458 19.75 -46.96 7.72
N LEU A 459 19.49 -45.65 7.62
CA LEU A 459 20.44 -44.68 7.05
C LEU A 459 21.68 -44.44 7.94
N ASP A 460 21.57 -44.69 9.25
CA ASP A 460 22.69 -44.65 10.19
C ASP A 460 23.47 -45.97 10.25
N GLY A 461 23.00 -47.01 9.57
CA GLY A 461 23.62 -48.35 9.61
C GLY A 461 23.48 -49.03 10.98
N GLU A 462 22.54 -48.59 11.83
CA GLU A 462 22.28 -49.21 13.13
C GLU A 462 21.55 -50.56 12.99
N VAL A 463 20.79 -50.72 11.91
CA VAL A 463 20.01 -51.90 11.60
C VAL A 463 20.17 -52.20 10.11
N ASP A 464 20.39 -53.47 9.78
CA ASP A 464 20.42 -53.90 8.39
C ASP A 464 19.03 -53.83 7.77
N LEU A 465 19.00 -53.49 6.47
CA LEU A 465 17.75 -53.52 5.73
C LEU A 465 17.28 -54.98 5.57
N PRO A 466 16.05 -55.35 5.98
CA PRO A 466 15.59 -56.73 5.87
C PRO A 466 15.63 -57.23 4.42
N GLU A 467 16.27 -58.38 4.18
CA GLU A 467 16.40 -58.96 2.82
C GLU A 467 15.04 -59.28 2.18
N ASN A 468 14.01 -59.51 2.99
CA ASN A 468 12.65 -59.85 2.56
C ASN A 468 11.75 -58.64 2.25
N LEU A 469 12.23 -57.40 2.41
CA LEU A 469 11.52 -56.21 1.93
C LEU A 469 11.68 -56.13 0.41
N MET A 470 10.93 -56.96 -0.30
CA MET A 470 10.71 -56.77 -1.72
C MET A 470 9.95 -55.45 -1.90
N PRO A 471 10.36 -54.58 -2.85
CA PRO A 471 9.47 -53.57 -3.39
C PRO A 471 8.14 -54.22 -3.80
N PRO A 472 7.02 -53.48 -3.78
CA PRO A 472 5.71 -54.05 -4.03
C PRO A 472 5.75 -54.97 -5.25
N ALA A 473 5.26 -56.21 -5.09
CA ALA A 473 5.12 -57.15 -6.19
C ALA A 473 4.48 -56.42 -7.38
N ALA A 474 5.12 -56.55 -8.55
CA ALA A 474 4.77 -55.93 -9.82
C ALA A 474 3.34 -55.38 -9.86
N PHE A 475 3.19 -54.07 -10.08
CA PHE A 475 1.94 -53.37 -10.38
C PHE A 475 1.01 -54.26 -11.21
N ASP A 476 0.08 -54.96 -10.55
CA ASP A 476 -0.95 -55.71 -11.23
C ASP A 476 -2.06 -54.72 -11.59
N GLY A 477 -1.93 -54.15 -12.79
CA GLY A 477 -3.02 -53.54 -13.55
C GLY A 477 -3.62 -52.25 -12.98
N GLY A 478 -3.17 -51.11 -13.53
CA GLY A 478 -3.91 -49.86 -13.34
C GLY A 478 -3.28 -48.60 -13.90
N ALA A 479 -2.94 -48.57 -15.20
CA ALA A 479 -2.75 -47.31 -15.92
C ALA A 479 -3.97 -46.35 -15.76
N GLU A 480 -5.13 -46.89 -15.37
CA GLU A 480 -6.34 -46.12 -15.06
C GLU A 480 -6.19 -45.14 -13.88
N GLY A 481 -5.34 -45.41 -12.90
CA GLY A 481 -5.21 -44.57 -11.70
C GLY A 481 -4.45 -43.28 -11.93
N PHE A 482 -3.34 -43.35 -12.66
CA PHE A 482 -2.52 -42.18 -13.00
C PHE A 482 -3.19 -41.36 -14.11
N ASP A 483 -3.78 -42.00 -15.12
CA ASP A 483 -4.55 -41.29 -16.16
C ASP A 483 -5.78 -40.59 -15.56
N ALA A 484 -6.54 -41.24 -14.66
CA ALA A 484 -7.62 -40.58 -13.94
C ALA A 484 -7.13 -39.43 -13.04
N PHE A 485 -5.95 -39.56 -12.43
CA PHE A 485 -5.31 -38.53 -11.62
C PHE A 485 -4.90 -37.31 -12.48
N VAL A 486 -4.24 -37.52 -13.62
CA VAL A 486 -3.89 -36.44 -14.59
C VAL A 486 -5.16 -35.80 -15.17
N HIS A 487 -6.20 -36.58 -15.48
CA HIS A 487 -7.48 -36.07 -15.96
C HIS A 487 -8.29 -35.29 -14.90
N SER A 488 -8.14 -35.60 -13.60
CA SER A 488 -8.82 -34.89 -12.51
C SER A 488 -8.28 -33.46 -12.30
N PHE A 489 -7.00 -33.21 -12.58
CA PHE A 489 -6.44 -31.86 -12.55
C PHE A 489 -6.78 -31.06 -13.80
N SER A 490 -6.84 -31.72 -14.95
CA SER A 490 -7.18 -31.10 -16.24
C SER A 490 -8.61 -30.55 -16.28
N THR A 491 -9.53 -31.11 -15.49
CA THR A 491 -10.93 -30.63 -15.37
C THR A 491 -11.12 -29.48 -14.39
N SER A 492 -10.08 -29.09 -13.63
CA SER A 492 -10.14 -28.00 -12.65
C SER A 492 -9.48 -26.68 -13.11
N SER A 493 -8.84 -26.67 -14.28
CA SER A 493 -8.27 -25.45 -14.88
C SER A 493 -9.16 -24.92 -16.00
N SER A 494 -10.24 -24.23 -15.66
CA SER A 494 -10.80 -23.23 -16.58
C SER A 494 -9.91 -21.98 -16.54
N SER A 495 -8.90 -21.95 -17.40
CA SER A 495 -8.18 -20.72 -17.77
C SER A 495 -8.41 -20.47 -19.26
N PRO A 496 -8.64 -19.22 -19.68
CA PRO A 496 -9.00 -18.90 -21.05
C PRO A 496 -7.81 -19.16 -21.99
N SER A 497 -8.12 -19.82 -23.09
CA SER A 497 -7.37 -19.92 -24.36
C SER A 497 -6.05 -19.14 -24.43
N LEU A 498 -4.95 -19.89 -24.51
CA LEU A 498 -3.70 -19.45 -25.13
C LEU A 498 -3.95 -19.27 -26.64
N ASP A 499 -4.26 -18.04 -27.05
CA ASP A 499 -4.09 -17.58 -28.42
C ASP A 499 -3.65 -16.12 -28.37
N LYS A 500 -2.33 -15.91 -28.37
CA LYS A 500 -1.59 -14.81 -29.03
C LYS A 500 -0.17 -14.74 -28.47
N MET A 501 0.71 -15.52 -29.10
CA MET A 501 2.13 -15.22 -29.19
C MET A 501 2.26 -13.89 -29.95
N SER A 502 2.57 -12.80 -29.23
CA SER A 502 2.94 -11.51 -29.82
C SER A 502 4.39 -11.23 -29.44
N SER A 503 5.29 -11.66 -30.30
CA SER A 503 6.67 -11.20 -30.39
C SER A 503 6.70 -9.67 -30.47
N TYR A 504 7.38 -9.02 -29.52
CA TYR A 504 7.81 -7.63 -29.67
C TYR A 504 9.32 -7.59 -29.91
N PRO A 505 9.79 -6.79 -30.89
CA PRO A 505 11.16 -6.86 -31.36
C PRO A 505 12.11 -6.05 -30.49
N PHE A 506 13.33 -6.57 -30.44
CA PHE A 506 14.56 -5.91 -30.05
C PHE A 506 14.70 -4.56 -30.77
N LEU A 507 14.85 -3.46 -30.01
CA LEU A 507 15.28 -2.17 -30.53
C LEU A 507 16.81 -2.20 -30.70
N GLU A 508 17.25 -2.34 -31.94
CA GLU A 508 18.63 -2.17 -32.34
C GLU A 508 18.86 -0.70 -32.75
N ASN A 509 19.83 -0.05 -32.10
CA ASN A 509 20.34 1.26 -32.49
C ASN A 509 21.06 1.14 -33.83
N GLY A 510 20.65 1.93 -34.83
CA GLY A 510 21.31 2.01 -36.13
C GLY A 510 21.11 3.36 -36.81
N ASN A 511 22.21 4.12 -36.86
CA ASN A 511 22.44 5.37 -37.56
C ASN A 511 22.01 5.39 -39.04
N LEU A 512 21.72 6.61 -39.55
CA LEU A 512 21.90 7.21 -40.90
C LEU A 512 20.67 8.09 -41.20
N GLY A 513 20.75 9.40 -41.43
CA GLY A 513 21.74 10.11 -42.23
C GLY A 513 21.22 10.31 -43.65
N THR A 514 21.05 11.58 -44.04
CA THR A 514 20.84 12.11 -45.42
C THR A 514 19.49 11.87 -46.12
N SER A 515 18.63 12.88 -46.15
CA SER A 515 18.47 13.86 -47.26
C SER A 515 17.32 14.81 -46.95
#